data_AF-A0A7C2GL27-F1
#
_entry.id   AF-A0A7C2GL27-F1
#
_cell.length_a   1.000
_cell.length_b   1.000
_cell.length_c   1.000
_cell.angle_alpha   90.00
_cell.angle_beta   90.00
_cell.angle_gamma   90.00
#
_symmetry.space_group_name_H-M   'P 1'
#
loop_
_entity.id
_entity.type
_entity.pdbx_description
1 polymer ?
#
loop_
_entity_poly.entity_id
_entity_poly.type
_entity_poly.pdbx_seq_one_letter_code
_entity_poly.pdbx_strand_id
1 'polypeptide(L)'
;MSVFDALAHRYDEWYERPFGRSAFLAELRCLRRVMLAFGRGLEVGVGTGRFASALGVQVGLDPSRTELLIARTRGIEPVQGVGEALPFRAESFELVL
;
A
#
# COMPACT_ATOMS: atom_id res chain seq x y z
N MET A 1 2.72 -15.05 -12.14
CA MET A 1 1.54 -15.02 -11.25
C MET A 1 2.02 -15.43 -9.87
N SER A 2 2.08 -14.46 -8.96
CA SER A 2 2.53 -14.66 -7.57
C SER A 2 1.40 -15.22 -6.70
N VAL A 3 1.72 -15.65 -5.48
CA VAL A 3 0.70 -16.03 -4.48
C VAL A 3 -0.23 -14.85 -4.15
N PHE A 4 0.29 -13.62 -4.20
CA PHE A 4 -0.47 -12.41 -3.97
C PHE A 4 -1.41 -12.09 -5.14
N ASP A 5 -1.03 -12.39 -6.39
CA ASP A 5 -1.97 -12.26 -7.52
C ASP A 5 -3.20 -13.16 -7.33
N ALA A 6 -2.99 -14.39 -6.84
CA ALA A 6 -4.04 -15.39 -6.67
C ALA A 6 -4.91 -15.17 -5.43
N LEU A 7 -4.36 -14.56 -4.37
CA LEU A 7 -5.02 -14.38 -3.08
C LEU A 7 -5.45 -12.93 -2.79
N ALA A 8 -5.20 -11.98 -3.70
CA ALA A 8 -5.47 -10.55 -3.55
C ALA A 8 -6.82 -10.24 -2.87
N HIS A 9 -7.92 -10.79 -3.39
CA HIS A 9 -9.25 -10.56 -2.83
C HIS A 9 -9.43 -11.15 -1.43
N ARG A 10 -8.94 -12.37 -1.21
CA ARG A 10 -9.02 -13.03 0.10
C ARG A 10 -8.18 -12.31 1.15
N TYR A 11 -7.00 -11.84 0.77
CA TYR A 11 -6.14 -11.02 1.61
C TYR A 11 -6.87 -9.72 1.99
N ASP A 12 -7.42 -9.02 1.01
CA ASP A 12 -8.08 -7.75 1.27
C ASP A 12 -9.38 -7.87 2.08
N GLU A 13 -10.18 -8.91 1.83
CA GLU A 13 -11.42 -9.20 2.57
C GLU A 13 -11.16 -9.50 4.05
N TRP A 14 -9.97 -9.99 4.41
CA TRP A 14 -9.62 -10.26 5.81
C TRP A 14 -9.80 -9.02 6.69
N TYR A 15 -9.48 -7.84 6.17
CA TYR A 15 -9.62 -6.56 6.86
C TYR A 15 -11.08 -6.08 7.01
N GLU A 16 -12.04 -6.70 6.32
CA GLU A 16 -13.47 -6.46 6.52
C GLU A 16 -14.04 -7.31 7.66
N ARG A 17 -13.33 -8.37 8.08
CA ARG A 17 -13.77 -9.25 9.18
C ARG A 17 -13.54 -8.57 10.53
N PRO A 18 -14.32 -8.89 11.58
CA PRO A 18 -14.25 -8.19 12.86
C PRO A 18 -12.83 -8.06 13.45
N PHE A 19 -12.07 -9.16 13.46
CA PHE A 19 -10.69 -9.15 13.95
C PHE A 19 -9.77 -8.33 13.04
N GLY A 20 -9.75 -8.60 11.74
CA GLY A 20 -8.89 -7.89 10.78
C GLY A 20 -9.17 -6.38 10.74
N ARG A 21 -10.44 -5.98 10.82
CA ARG A 21 -10.84 -4.57 10.93
C ARG A 21 -10.29 -3.92 12.19
N SER A 22 -10.38 -4.61 13.33
CA SER A 22 -9.86 -4.09 14.60
C SER A 22 -8.33 -3.97 14.61
N ALA A 23 -7.63 -4.94 14.01
CA ALA A 23 -6.19 -4.94 13.83
C ALA A 23 -5.75 -3.78 12.92
N PHE A 24 -6.37 -3.63 11.75
CA PHE A 24 -6.10 -2.52 10.83
C PHE A 24 -6.25 -1.15 11.49
N LEU A 25 -7.33 -0.93 12.25
CA LEU A 25 -7.54 0.33 12.96
C LEU A 25 -6.51 0.56 14.08
N ALA A 26 -6.01 -0.49 14.71
CA ALA A 26 -4.93 -0.39 15.70
C ALA A 26 -3.61 -0.01 15.02
N GLU A 27 -3.21 -0.72 13.97
CA GLU A 27 -2.00 -0.47 13.19
C GLU A 27 -2.00 0.92 12.57
N LEU A 28 -3.11 1.31 11.93
CA LEU A 28 -3.29 2.64 11.34
C LEU A 28 -3.13 3.76 12.37
N ARG A 29 -3.63 3.57 13.60
CA ARG A 29 -3.44 4.54 14.69
C ARG A 29 -2.00 4.61 15.17
N CYS A 30 -1.25 3.51 15.13
CA CYS A 30 0.18 3.51 15.44
C CYS A 30 0.97 4.26 14.38
N LEU A 31 0.74 3.96 13.10
CA LEU A 31 1.41 4.62 11.97
C LEU A 31 1.16 6.14 11.99
N ARG A 32 -0.09 6.57 12.16
CA ARG A 32 -0.44 8.01 12.25
C ARG A 32 0.25 8.78 13.38
N ARG A 33 0.75 8.10 14.42
CA ARG A 33 1.48 8.78 15.52
C ARG A 33 2.94 9.05 15.20
N VAL A 34 3.54 8.26 14.30
CA VAL A 34 4.96 8.37 13.95
C VAL A 34 5.16 9.05 12.60
N MET A 35 4.13 9.10 11.77
CA MET A 35 4.17 9.79 10.50
C MET A 35 4.15 11.31 10.69
N LEU A 36 5.14 11.96 10.11
CA LEU A 36 5.18 13.42 9.97
C LEU A 36 4.34 13.84 8.77
N ALA A 37 4.06 15.14 8.65
CA ALA A 37 3.50 15.69 7.43
C ALA A 37 4.47 15.46 6.26
N PHE A 38 3.94 15.02 5.12
CA PHE A 38 4.69 14.78 3.90
C PHE A 38 3.90 15.31 2.70
N GLY A 39 4.62 15.74 1.66
CA GLY A 39 4.05 16.05 0.36
C GLY A 39 3.80 14.76 -0.43
N ARG A 40 4.83 14.23 -1.09
CA ARG A 40 4.72 13.03 -1.94
C ARG A 40 5.28 11.79 -1.26
N GLY A 41 4.45 10.76 -1.10
CA GLY A 41 4.82 9.47 -0.50
C GLY A 41 4.78 8.29 -1.47
N LEU A 42 5.58 7.29 -1.15
CA LEU A 42 5.62 5.96 -1.78
C LEU A 42 5.37 4.87 -0.73
N GLU A 43 4.53 3.88 -1.03
CA GLU A 43 4.49 2.61 -0.30
C GLU A 43 5.13 1.50 -1.16
N VAL A 44 6.17 0.84 -0.64
CA VAL A 44 6.84 -0.29 -1.29
C VAL A 44 6.23 -1.60 -0.77
N GLY A 45 5.71 -2.43 -1.67
CA GLY A 45 4.82 -3.52 -1.27
C GLY A 45 3.42 -3.01 -0.94
N VAL A 46 2.90 -2.08 -1.74
CA VAL A 46 1.60 -1.42 -1.51
C VAL A 46 0.44 -2.41 -1.48
N GLY A 47 0.61 -3.59 -2.11
CA GLY A 47 -0.43 -4.58 -2.28
C GLY A 47 -1.73 -3.95 -2.78
N THR A 48 -2.82 -4.18 -2.05
CA THR A 48 -4.15 -3.66 -2.40
C THR A 48 -4.34 -2.17 -2.07
N GLY A 49 -3.29 -1.47 -1.62
CA GLY A 49 -3.33 -0.03 -1.32
C GLY A 49 -4.10 0.33 -0.06
N ARG A 50 -4.32 -0.62 0.85
CA ARG A 50 -5.15 -0.41 2.05
C ARG A 50 -4.55 0.60 3.02
N PHE A 51 -3.25 0.50 3.30
CA PHE A 51 -2.55 1.44 4.16
C PHE A 51 -2.26 2.75 3.44
N ALA A 52 -1.70 2.72 2.24
CA ALA A 52 -1.48 3.94 1.45
C ALA A 52 -2.74 4.82 1.35
N SER A 53 -3.88 4.22 1.00
CA SER A 53 -5.14 4.97 0.85
C SER A 53 -5.58 5.60 2.17
N ALA A 54 -5.44 4.88 3.29
CA ALA A 54 -5.82 5.38 4.61
C ALA A 54 -4.84 6.42 5.17
N LEU A 55 -3.59 6.41 4.74
CA LEU A 55 -2.52 7.29 5.19
C LEU A 55 -2.31 8.50 4.27
N GLY A 56 -2.96 8.53 3.11
CA GLY A 56 -2.79 9.61 2.11
C GLY A 56 -1.51 9.48 1.28
N VAL A 57 -0.89 8.30 1.25
CA VAL A 57 0.24 7.99 0.37
C VAL A 57 -0.30 7.82 -1.05
N GLN A 58 0.33 8.47 -2.02
CA GLN A 58 -0.22 8.60 -3.36
C GLN A 58 0.29 7.52 -4.31
N VAL A 59 1.55 7.10 -4.18
CA VAL A 59 2.19 6.16 -5.12
C VAL A 59 2.41 4.82 -4.43
N GLY A 60 2.15 3.74 -5.15
CA GLY A 60 2.34 2.38 -4.64
C GLY A 60 3.12 1.51 -5.61
N LEU A 61 4.15 0.81 -5.10
CA LEU A 61 4.95 -0.16 -5.86
C LEU A 61 4.62 -1.57 -5.39
N ASP A 62 4.29 -2.48 -6.30
CA ASP A 62 4.11 -3.90 -5.97
C ASP A 62 4.41 -4.81 -7.18
N PRO A 63 4.94 -6.03 -6.99
CA PRO A 63 5.06 -7.00 -8.10
C PRO A 63 3.69 -7.55 -8.57
N SER A 64 2.70 -7.61 -7.67
CA SER A 64 1.38 -8.20 -7.90
C SER A 64 0.50 -7.29 -8.75
N ARG A 65 0.21 -7.72 -9.97
CA ARG A 65 -0.65 -6.94 -10.88
C ARG A 65 -2.08 -6.91 -10.38
N THR A 66 -2.58 -8.02 -9.82
CA THR A 66 -3.95 -8.08 -9.30
C THR A 66 -4.15 -7.14 -8.12
N GLU A 67 -3.17 -7.08 -7.21
CA GLU A 67 -3.28 -6.19 -6.05
C GLU A 67 -3.19 -4.72 -6.45
N LEU A 68 -2.30 -4.37 -7.39
CA LEU A 68 -2.21 -3.00 -7.94
C LEU A 68 -3.51 -2.54 -8.63
N LEU A 69 -4.26 -3.44 -9.26
CA LEU A 69 -5.57 -3.11 -9.81
C LEU A 69 -6.57 -2.73 -8.71
N ILE A 70 -6.50 -3.38 -7.54
CA ILE A 70 -7.32 -3.03 -6.37
C ILE A 70 -6.82 -1.70 -5.77
N ALA A 71 -5.51 -1.51 -5.63
CA ALA A 71 -4.94 -0.26 -5.13
C ALA A 71 -5.39 0.95 -5.96
N ARG A 72 -5.45 0.79 -7.28
CA ARG A 72 -5.92 1.83 -8.21
C ARG A 72 -7.34 2.30 -7.92
N THR A 73 -8.26 1.40 -7.55
CA THR A 73 -9.64 1.78 -7.22
C THR A 73 -9.74 2.57 -5.92
N ARG A 74 -8.67 2.58 -5.12
CA ARG A 74 -8.52 3.34 -3.86
C ARG A 74 -7.77 4.66 -4.03
N GLY A 75 -7.53 5.07 -5.27
CA GLY A 75 -6.86 6.33 -5.60
C GLY A 75 -5.33 6.28 -5.54
N ILE A 76 -4.74 5.09 -5.47
CA ILE A 76 -3.27 4.92 -5.53
C ILE A 76 -2.81 4.96 -6.99
N GLU A 77 -1.70 5.65 -7.26
CA GLU A 77 -0.96 5.58 -8.52
C GLU A 77 -0.12 4.30 -8.53
N PRO A 78 -0.53 3.24 -9.26
CA PRO A 78 0.10 1.94 -9.17
C PRO A 78 1.33 1.87 -10.10
N VAL A 79 2.43 1.35 -9.58
CA VAL A 79 3.65 1.05 -10.33
C VAL A 79 3.98 -0.43 -10.13
N GLN A 80 4.09 -1.18 -11.22
CA GLN A 80 4.48 -2.59 -11.13
C GLN A 80 6.02 -2.69 -11.10
N GLY A 81 6.55 -3.30 -10.04
CA GLY A 81 7.99 -3.46 -9.85
C GLY A 81 8.32 -4.10 -8.51
N VAL A 82 9.59 -4.06 -8.12
CA VAL A 82 10.09 -4.69 -6.89
C VAL A 82 10.94 -3.70 -6.09
N GLY A 83 10.96 -3.85 -4.76
CA GLY A 83 11.64 -2.90 -3.86
C GLY A 83 13.16 -2.87 -4.05
N GLU A 84 13.73 -3.98 -4.55
CA GLU A 84 15.15 -4.16 -4.80
C GLU A 84 15.65 -3.37 -6.02
N ALA A 85 14.74 -2.95 -6.91
CA ALA A 85 15.04 -2.25 -8.16
C ALA A 85 14.00 -1.14 -8.44
N LEU A 86 14.02 -0.11 -7.60
CA LEU A 86 13.05 0.98 -7.64
C LEU A 86 13.09 1.76 -8.97
N PRO A 87 11.97 1.85 -9.72
CA PRO A 87 11.90 2.56 -11.00
C PRO A 87 11.68 4.06 -10.83
N PHE A 88 12.29 4.66 -9.81
CA PHE A 88 12.08 6.06 -9.43
C PHE A 88 13.40 6.83 -9.47
N ARG A 89 13.32 8.13 -9.77
CA ARG A 89 14.50 9.00 -9.63
C ARG A 89 14.81 9.15 -8.14
N ALA A 90 16.09 9.35 -7.83
CA ALA A 90 16.52 9.70 -6.47
C ALA A 90 15.74 10.94 -5.97
N GLU A 91 15.50 11.00 -4.66
CA GLU A 91 14.91 12.16 -3.98
C GLU A 91 13.51 12.56 -4.51
N SER A 92 12.75 11.61 -5.07
CA SER A 92 11.40 11.88 -5.62
C SER A 92 10.27 11.78 -4.59
N PHE A 93 10.56 11.31 -3.39
CA PHE A 93 9.59 11.07 -2.32
C PHE A 93 10.10 11.60 -0.99
N GLU A 94 9.21 12.23 -0.23
CA GLU A 94 9.47 12.73 1.12
C GLU A 94 9.20 11.66 2.19
N LEU A 95 8.42 10.63 1.82
CA LEU A 95 8.08 9.49 2.66
C LEU A 95 8.20 8.21 1.83
N VAL A 96 8.83 7.19 2.42
CA VAL A 96 8.75 5.80 1.94
C VAL A 96 8.22 4.95 3.09
N LEU A 97 7.13 4.22 2.86
CA LEU A 97 6.53 3.24 3.75
C LEU A 97 6.83 1.82 3.26
#